data_AF-A0A8H7U4Z8-F1
#
_entry.id   AF-A0A8H7U4Z8-F1
#
_cell.length_a   1.000
_cell.length_b   1.000
_cell.length_c   1.000
_cell.angle_alpha   90.00
_cell.angle_beta   90.00
_cell.angle_gamma   90.00
#
_symmetry.space_group_name_H-M   'P 1'
#
loop_
_entity.id
_entity.type
_entity.pdbx_description
1 polymer ?
#
loop_
_entity_poly.entity_id
_entity_poly.type
_entity_poly.pdbx_seq_one_letter_code
_entity_poly.pdbx_strand_id
1 'polypeptide(L)'
;MSQLRRFAQTNNATVGTSTPRRGSTSASPASVPSTPVRGTPVPVTPRTRLVYPISPATSPSISASTPFDWEAARSQRPPPYATPLQGKRVRGLRQSEVGTPGAASPGPLTPGGKRSQRVVRKKGLVERISSIPSEIAFQISLFPHNVPLPSSVTSAYLLGGFLHFLHLCVRVARISRVPDSDLGWEDMYREGEGDSWFDWTIPTATILFSAAVLNTLYLFTRTRIYQLTLASDPVSSPHAAYVSRPRVVRPQDDNEPPRRRIQLGSLALSLLSHLGRALMLSIRFLLNLSPPKAREQTIRGINSTERIQQLEVWTPGELESTLFAIYSPVHALLWTAVTSANWMLICCIMGTVSVQMRAMTRAYETLLKDRAIIAAEVLHEYDEKFVYPRVMPVRKDAAVMTHQSEMVDVWTN
;
A
#
# COMPACT_ATOMS: atom_id res chain seq x y z
N MET A 1 22.86 7.13 11.55
CA MET A 1 21.86 8.23 11.44
C MET A 1 20.66 8.14 12.40
N SER A 2 20.56 7.14 13.30
CA SER A 2 19.42 7.05 14.25
C SER A 2 19.59 7.87 15.54
N GLN A 3 20.81 8.31 15.88
CA GLN A 3 21.09 9.11 17.08
C GLN A 3 20.66 10.59 16.92
N LEU A 4 20.70 11.14 15.71
CA LEU A 4 20.36 12.55 15.43
C LEU A 4 18.84 12.83 15.52
N ARG A 5 18.00 11.84 15.21
CA ARG A 5 16.53 12.01 15.27
C ARG A 5 16.02 12.02 16.73
N ARG A 6 16.80 11.47 17.68
CA ARG A 6 16.50 11.45 19.13
C ARG A 6 16.79 12.80 19.81
N PHE A 7 17.73 13.59 19.27
CA PHE A 7 18.01 14.95 19.75
C PHE A 7 16.99 15.98 19.23
N ALA A 8 16.39 15.78 18.06
CA ALA A 8 15.36 16.68 17.54
C ALA A 8 14.03 16.60 18.30
N GLN A 9 13.67 15.42 18.84
CA GLN A 9 12.42 15.24 19.59
C GLN A 9 12.51 15.65 21.06
N THR A 10 13.72 15.69 21.64
CA THR A 10 13.93 16.15 23.03
C THR A 10 14.00 17.67 23.13
N ASN A 11 14.44 18.35 22.07
CA ASN A 11 14.58 19.82 22.06
C ASN A 11 13.26 20.58 21.87
N ASN A 12 12.21 19.92 21.35
CA ASN A 12 10.91 20.56 21.11
C ASN A 12 9.98 20.56 22.33
N ALA A 13 10.42 19.97 23.45
CA ALA A 13 9.65 19.86 24.70
C ALA A 13 10.09 20.86 25.79
N THR A 14 11.09 21.72 25.52
CA THR A 14 11.69 22.62 26.54
C THR A 14 11.70 24.10 26.17
N VAL A 15 11.04 24.53 25.09
CA VAL A 15 10.84 25.95 24.80
C VAL A 15 9.51 26.42 25.41
N GLY A 16 9.62 26.99 26.60
CA GLY A 16 8.50 27.50 27.39
C GLY A 16 7.88 28.78 26.84
N THR A 17 6.56 28.87 26.93
CA THR A 17 5.81 30.13 26.81
C THR A 17 5.79 30.84 28.17
N SER A 18 6.29 32.07 28.14
CA SER A 18 6.32 33.14 29.15
C SER A 18 5.23 33.15 30.23
N THR A 19 5.67 33.30 31.49
CA THR A 19 4.86 33.78 32.64
C THR A 19 5.18 35.25 32.93
N PRO A 20 4.20 36.07 33.36
CA PRO A 20 4.47 37.45 33.72
C PRO A 20 5.01 37.57 35.15
N ARG A 21 6.06 38.37 35.23
CA ARG A 21 6.79 38.93 36.38
C ARG A 21 5.85 39.46 37.49
N ARG A 22 6.08 39.03 38.75
CA ARG A 22 5.68 39.80 39.93
C ARG A 22 6.89 40.01 40.84
N GLY A 23 7.23 41.28 41.03
CA GLY A 23 8.43 41.74 41.71
C GLY A 23 8.42 41.48 43.21
N SER A 24 9.63 41.30 43.72
CA SER A 24 10.05 41.27 45.11
C SER A 24 9.75 42.59 45.82
N THR A 25 9.17 42.52 47.01
CA THR A 25 9.43 43.50 48.08
C THR A 25 9.61 42.76 49.41
N SER A 26 10.67 43.18 50.08
CA SER A 26 11.30 42.64 51.28
C SER A 26 10.58 43.05 52.58
N ALA A 27 10.88 42.28 53.63
CA ALA A 27 10.58 42.50 55.05
C ALA A 27 10.81 43.97 55.52
N SER A 28 10.11 44.49 56.53
CA SER A 28 10.32 44.21 57.97
C SER A 28 9.30 44.99 58.86
N PRO A 29 9.25 44.77 60.20
CA PRO A 29 8.03 44.80 61.01
C PRO A 29 7.81 46.09 61.81
N ALA A 30 6.56 46.37 62.20
CA ALA A 30 6.25 47.36 63.24
C ALA A 30 5.05 46.92 64.10
N SER A 31 5.37 46.66 65.37
CA SER A 31 4.63 46.90 66.61
C SER A 31 3.09 46.84 66.65
N VAL A 32 2.63 45.97 67.56
CA VAL A 32 1.30 45.88 68.22
C VAL A 32 0.87 47.24 68.83
N PRO A 33 -0.44 47.48 69.11
CA PRO A 33 -1.03 46.94 70.34
C PRO A 33 -2.41 46.30 70.18
N SER A 34 -2.60 45.28 71.00
CA SER A 34 -3.81 44.52 71.23
C SER A 34 -4.85 45.32 72.01
N THR A 35 -6.11 45.27 71.58
CA THR A 35 -7.29 45.49 72.43
C THR A 35 -8.20 44.26 72.36
N PRO A 36 -8.65 43.71 73.50
CA PRO A 36 -9.46 42.50 73.49
C PRO A 36 -10.94 42.88 73.32
N VAL A 37 -11.59 42.39 72.27
CA VAL A 37 -13.05 42.28 72.28
C VAL A 37 -13.41 40.81 72.25
N ARG A 38 -13.89 40.37 73.41
CA ARG A 38 -14.41 39.05 73.71
C ARG A 38 -15.82 38.97 73.13
N GLY A 39 -16.04 37.98 72.26
CA GLY A 39 -17.38 37.51 71.90
C GLY A 39 -17.80 37.84 70.47
N THR A 40 -17.46 36.97 69.53
CA THR A 40 -18.32 36.50 68.41
C THR A 40 -17.58 35.36 67.68
N PRO A 41 -18.27 34.27 67.29
CA PRO A 41 -17.62 33.13 66.65
C PRO A 41 -17.34 33.45 65.18
N VAL A 42 -16.07 33.51 64.78
CA VAL A 42 -15.71 33.61 63.35
C VAL A 42 -15.77 32.20 62.75
N PRO A 43 -16.49 31.99 61.62
CA PRO A 43 -16.62 30.67 61.02
C PRO A 43 -15.28 30.22 60.43
N VAL A 44 -14.77 29.07 60.88
CA VAL A 44 -13.62 28.40 60.27
C VAL A 44 -14.11 27.73 58.99
N THR A 45 -13.81 28.31 57.83
CA THR A 45 -14.02 27.64 56.54
C THR A 45 -12.95 26.56 56.34
N PRO A 46 -13.31 25.33 55.92
CA PRO A 46 -12.33 24.29 55.67
C PRO A 46 -11.51 24.64 54.42
N ARG A 47 -10.18 24.54 54.51
CA ARG A 47 -9.28 24.70 53.36
C ARG A 47 -9.62 23.66 52.29
N THR A 48 -10.18 24.12 51.17
CA THR A 48 -10.40 23.30 49.98
C THR A 48 -9.05 22.89 49.39
N ARG A 49 -8.77 21.58 49.40
CA ARG A 49 -7.60 21.01 48.75
C ARG A 49 -7.85 21.07 47.23
N LEU A 50 -7.20 22.01 46.55
CA LEU A 50 -7.22 22.12 45.08
C LEU A 50 -6.57 20.87 44.49
N VAL A 51 -7.41 19.95 44.00
CA VAL A 51 -6.97 18.84 43.14
C VAL A 51 -6.91 19.38 41.73
N TYR A 52 -5.71 19.53 41.18
CA TYR A 52 -5.54 19.88 39.77
C TYR A 52 -6.01 18.70 38.90
N PRO A 53 -7.07 18.84 38.10
CA PRO A 53 -7.38 17.83 37.11
C PRO A 53 -6.27 17.82 36.06
N ILE A 54 -5.69 16.64 35.80
CA ILE A 54 -4.74 16.42 34.71
C ILE A 54 -5.43 16.86 33.41
N SER A 55 -4.81 17.80 32.70
CA SER A 55 -5.40 18.35 31.49
C SER A 55 -5.52 17.26 30.43
N PRO A 56 -6.69 17.10 29.76
CA PRO A 56 -6.89 16.07 28.73
C PRO A 56 -5.97 16.24 27.50
N ALA A 57 -5.19 17.34 27.43
CA ALA A 57 -4.17 17.56 26.42
C ALA A 57 -2.85 16.82 26.69
N THR A 58 -2.59 16.36 27.93
CA THR A 58 -1.32 15.68 28.30
C THR A 58 -1.43 14.16 28.39
N SER A 59 -2.65 13.61 28.40
CA SER A 59 -2.86 12.15 28.30
C SER A 59 -3.45 11.79 26.93
N PRO A 60 -2.97 10.74 26.26
CA PRO A 60 -3.63 10.24 25.06
C PRO A 60 -5.08 9.87 25.38
N SER A 61 -5.99 10.15 24.44
CA SER A 61 -7.41 9.80 24.56
C SER A 61 -7.56 8.31 24.88
N ILE A 62 -8.59 7.96 25.67
CA ILE A 62 -8.98 6.56 25.92
C ILE A 62 -9.32 5.83 24.60
N SER A 63 -9.69 6.58 23.55
CA SER A 63 -9.96 6.08 22.20
C SER A 63 -8.76 6.18 21.23
N ALA A 64 -7.59 6.64 21.67
CA ALA A 64 -6.42 6.75 20.81
C ALA A 64 -5.87 5.35 20.49
N SER A 65 -6.14 4.85 19.29
CA SER A 65 -5.44 3.69 18.76
C SER A 65 -4.03 4.09 18.35
N THR A 66 -3.03 3.63 19.08
CA THR A 66 -1.65 3.72 18.61
C THR A 66 -1.48 2.79 17.41
N PRO A 67 -0.90 3.26 16.29
CA PRO A 67 -0.73 2.43 15.10
C PRO A 67 0.13 1.21 15.41
N PHE A 68 -0.15 0.11 14.71
CA PHE A 68 0.56 -1.15 14.89
C PHE A 68 2.05 -1.00 14.55
N ASP A 69 2.93 -1.34 15.50
CA ASP A 69 4.37 -1.26 15.33
C ASP A 69 4.91 -2.47 14.55
N TRP A 70 5.03 -2.30 13.23
CA TRP A 70 5.60 -3.30 12.33
C TRP A 70 7.08 -3.60 12.60
N GLU A 71 7.84 -2.69 13.21
CA GLU A 71 9.24 -2.95 13.58
C GLU A 71 9.34 -3.87 14.79
N ALA A 72 8.48 -3.68 15.80
CA ALA A 72 8.39 -4.57 16.96
C ALA A 72 7.99 -6.00 16.54
N ALA A 73 7.00 -6.12 15.65
CA ALA A 73 6.56 -7.42 15.13
C ALA A 73 7.67 -8.14 14.34
N ARG A 74 8.38 -7.42 13.45
CA ARG A 74 9.50 -7.99 12.66
C ARG A 74 10.68 -8.42 13.52
N SER A 75 10.95 -7.69 14.61
CA SER A 75 12.04 -8.00 15.54
C SER A 75 11.64 -8.96 16.67
N GLN A 76 10.44 -9.54 16.62
CA GLN A 76 9.85 -10.38 17.69
C GLN A 76 9.96 -9.75 19.08
N ARG A 77 9.96 -8.41 19.16
CA ARG A 77 9.98 -7.71 20.43
C ARG A 77 8.61 -7.87 21.10
N PRO A 78 8.57 -8.01 22.43
CA PRO A 78 7.30 -8.01 23.15
C PRO A 78 6.57 -6.69 22.84
N PRO A 79 5.26 -6.73 22.58
CA PRO A 79 4.51 -5.54 22.23
C PRO A 79 4.59 -4.52 23.38
N PRO A 80 4.79 -3.23 23.10
CA PRO A 80 4.99 -2.20 24.12
C PRO A 80 3.73 -1.87 24.95
N TYR A 81 2.60 -2.55 24.73
CA TYR A 81 1.34 -2.27 25.41
C TYR A 81 1.35 -2.81 26.85
N ALA A 82 1.75 -1.99 27.81
CA ALA A 82 1.11 -2.04 29.12
C ALA A 82 -0.34 -1.56 28.92
N THR A 83 -1.32 -2.42 29.20
CA THR A 83 -2.74 -2.04 29.13
C THR A 83 -2.99 -0.85 30.08
N PRO A 84 -3.75 0.20 29.67
CA PRO A 84 -3.92 1.43 30.45
C PRO A 84 -4.74 1.25 31.76
N LEU A 85 -4.98 0.02 32.20
CA LEU A 85 -5.67 -0.30 33.45
C LEU A 85 -4.73 -0.68 34.59
N GLN A 86 -3.41 -0.69 34.37
CA GLN A 86 -2.46 -1.16 35.38
C GLN A 86 -2.39 -0.28 36.65
N GLY A 87 -3.02 0.90 36.65
CA GLY A 87 -3.07 1.83 37.78
C GLY A 87 -4.41 1.97 38.51
N LYS A 88 -5.51 1.35 38.06
CA LYS A 88 -6.81 1.41 38.76
C LYS A 88 -7.21 0.02 39.25
N ARG A 89 -7.24 -0.17 40.58
CA ARG A 89 -7.94 -1.29 41.23
C ARG A 89 -9.43 -1.22 40.87
N VAL A 90 -9.81 -1.78 39.73
CA VAL A 90 -11.21 -2.00 39.37
C VAL A 90 -11.59 -3.38 39.91
N ARG A 91 -12.27 -3.36 41.05
CA ARG A 91 -12.94 -4.53 41.61
C ARG A 91 -14.05 -4.94 40.63
N GLY A 92 -13.84 -6.07 39.94
CA GLY A 92 -14.89 -6.74 39.16
C GLY A 92 -14.93 -6.42 37.67
N LEU A 93 -13.89 -6.78 36.91
CA LEU A 93 -14.00 -6.91 35.45
C LEU A 93 -13.62 -8.33 35.05
N ARG A 94 -14.56 -9.04 34.41
CA ARG A 94 -14.36 -10.38 33.82
C ARG A 94 -13.16 -10.33 32.87
N GLN A 95 -12.14 -11.13 33.15
CA GLN A 95 -11.00 -11.31 32.25
C GLN A 95 -11.49 -12.07 31.02
N SER A 96 -11.49 -11.42 29.86
CA SER A 96 -11.67 -12.09 28.57
C SER A 96 -10.34 -12.70 28.10
N GLU A 97 -10.45 -13.85 27.48
CA GLU A 97 -9.45 -14.91 27.32
C GLU A 97 -8.37 -14.66 26.25
N VAL A 98 -8.05 -13.41 25.93
CA VAL A 98 -7.09 -13.10 24.85
C VAL A 98 -6.10 -12.02 25.29
N GLY A 99 -4.92 -12.47 25.76
CA GLY A 99 -3.78 -11.61 26.08
C GLY A 99 -2.45 -12.38 26.14
N THR A 100 -1.47 -11.90 25.38
CA THR A 100 -0.08 -12.38 25.20
C THR A 100 0.79 -12.09 26.45
N PRO A 101 1.88 -12.85 26.74
CA PRO A 101 2.42 -12.97 28.10
C PRO A 101 3.35 -11.80 28.47
N GLY A 102 3.01 -11.11 29.56
CA GLY A 102 3.86 -10.11 30.20
C GLY A 102 4.67 -10.71 31.36
N ALA A 103 5.96 -10.41 31.39
CA ALA A 103 6.90 -10.75 32.45
C ALA A 103 6.36 -10.37 33.85
N ALA A 104 6.46 -11.31 34.78
CA ALA A 104 5.95 -11.18 36.13
C ALA A 104 6.90 -10.35 37.01
N SER A 105 6.38 -9.26 37.60
CA SER A 105 6.98 -8.59 38.77
C SER A 105 6.51 -9.29 40.06
N PRO A 106 7.34 -9.35 41.13
CA PRO A 106 7.05 -10.17 42.32
C PRO A 106 6.11 -9.42 43.27
N GLY A 107 4.84 -9.83 43.31
CA GLY A 107 3.88 -9.41 44.34
C GLY A 107 3.73 -10.47 45.44
N PRO A 108 3.33 -10.10 46.68
CA PRO A 108 3.37 -10.97 47.84
C PRO A 108 2.45 -12.20 47.69
N LEU A 109 2.99 -13.33 48.13
CA LEU A 109 2.44 -14.68 47.98
C LEU A 109 1.11 -14.86 48.74
N THR A 110 0.04 -15.12 48.02
CA THR A 110 -1.15 -15.80 48.55
C THR A 110 -0.88 -17.31 48.55
N PRO A 111 -1.02 -18.04 49.68
CA PRO A 111 -0.78 -19.48 49.69
C PRO A 111 -1.92 -20.19 48.95
N GLY A 112 -1.61 -20.87 47.84
CA GLY A 112 -2.52 -21.81 47.17
C GLY A 112 -2.91 -21.52 45.72
N GLY A 113 -2.57 -20.36 45.16
CA GLY A 113 -2.92 -20.03 43.76
C GLY A 113 -1.92 -20.55 42.73
N LYS A 114 -2.19 -21.70 42.09
CA LYS A 114 -1.40 -22.16 40.93
C LYS A 114 -1.62 -21.20 39.75
N ARG A 115 -0.54 -20.58 39.25
CA ARG A 115 -0.59 -19.77 38.02
C ARG A 115 -0.89 -20.68 36.84
N SER A 116 -2.03 -20.46 36.16
CA SER A 116 -2.35 -21.16 34.92
C SER A 116 -1.36 -20.76 33.84
N GLN A 117 -0.41 -21.63 33.52
CA GLN A 117 0.40 -21.48 32.31
C GLN A 117 -0.50 -21.79 31.11
N ARG A 118 -0.58 -20.84 30.17
CA ARG A 118 -1.29 -21.04 28.91
C ARG A 118 -0.64 -22.22 28.16
N VAL A 119 -1.34 -23.35 28.10
CA VAL A 119 -0.91 -24.50 27.33
C VAL A 119 -1.07 -24.14 25.85
N VAL A 120 0.04 -23.77 25.20
CA VAL A 120 0.06 -23.58 23.75
C VAL A 120 -0.02 -24.97 23.12
N ARG A 121 -1.16 -25.27 22.48
CA ARG A 121 -1.35 -26.52 21.76
C ARG A 121 -0.36 -26.55 20.60
N LYS A 122 0.61 -27.46 20.66
CA LYS A 122 1.55 -27.69 19.56
C LYS A 122 0.76 -28.26 18.38
N LYS A 123 1.03 -27.76 17.17
CA LYS A 123 0.51 -28.35 15.93
C LYS A 123 0.91 -29.82 15.85
N GLY A 124 0.00 -30.68 15.40
CA GLY A 124 0.31 -32.09 15.15
C GLY A 124 1.35 -32.26 14.04
N LEU A 125 1.97 -33.44 13.92
CA LEU A 125 2.98 -33.70 12.87
C LEU A 125 2.43 -33.51 11.46
N VAL A 126 1.21 -33.99 11.20
CA VAL A 126 0.55 -33.87 9.88
C VAL A 126 0.25 -32.40 9.56
N GLU A 127 -0.29 -31.66 10.52
CA GLU A 127 -0.58 -30.23 10.38
C GLU A 127 0.70 -29.40 10.19
N ARG A 128 1.81 -29.82 10.82
CA ARG A 128 3.12 -29.19 10.64
C ARG A 128 3.60 -29.36 9.21
N ILE A 129 3.55 -30.58 8.67
CA ILE A 129 4.01 -30.88 7.30
C ILE A 129 3.12 -30.17 6.27
N SER A 130 1.79 -30.18 6.44
CA SER A 130 0.88 -29.50 5.51
C SER A 130 1.02 -27.97 5.54
N SER A 131 1.53 -27.40 6.63
CA SER A 131 1.80 -25.95 6.74
C SER A 131 3.15 -25.50 6.18
N ILE A 132 4.09 -26.42 5.86
CA ILE A 132 5.42 -26.06 5.34
C ILE A 132 5.33 -25.22 4.04
N PRO A 133 4.51 -25.57 3.03
CA PRO A 133 4.43 -24.76 1.82
C PRO A 133 3.90 -23.35 2.08
N SER A 134 2.93 -23.19 2.98
CA SER A 134 2.41 -21.86 3.33
C SER A 134 3.41 -21.04 4.12
N GLU A 135 4.18 -21.68 5.01
CA GLU A 135 5.24 -21.04 5.78
C GLU A 135 6.39 -20.59 4.86
N ILE A 136 6.82 -21.43 3.92
CA ILE A 136 7.82 -21.07 2.91
C ILE A 136 7.29 -19.93 2.03
N ALA A 137 6.03 -20.00 1.56
CA ALA A 137 5.43 -18.93 0.77
C ALA A 137 5.35 -17.60 1.54
N PHE A 138 5.04 -17.66 2.84
CA PHE A 138 5.05 -16.50 3.72
C PHE A 138 6.47 -15.96 3.93
N GLN A 139 7.46 -16.82 4.10
CA GLN A 139 8.85 -16.38 4.19
C GLN A 139 9.32 -15.75 2.88
N ILE A 140 9.04 -16.38 1.73
CA ILE A 140 9.25 -15.86 0.37
C ILE A 140 8.64 -14.47 0.20
N SER A 141 7.41 -14.24 0.66
CA SER A 141 6.78 -12.93 0.55
C SER A 141 7.39 -11.87 1.48
N LEU A 142 8.02 -12.29 2.58
CA LEU A 142 8.73 -11.41 3.49
C LEU A 142 10.16 -11.07 3.01
N PHE A 143 10.82 -11.92 2.23
CA PHE A 143 12.21 -11.71 1.78
C PHE A 143 12.45 -10.37 1.07
N PRO A 144 11.59 -9.90 0.14
CA PRO A 144 11.78 -8.62 -0.54
C PRO A 144 11.82 -7.41 0.40
N HIS A 145 11.32 -7.54 1.63
CA HIS A 145 11.23 -6.46 2.61
C HIS A 145 12.23 -6.62 3.76
N ASN A 146 12.84 -7.79 3.91
CA ASN A 146 13.78 -8.11 4.98
C ASN A 146 15.25 -8.07 4.54
N VAL A 147 15.52 -8.08 3.24
CA VAL A 147 16.87 -7.91 2.68
C VAL A 147 17.03 -6.47 2.21
N PRO A 148 18.10 -5.75 2.58
CA PRO A 148 18.41 -4.46 1.99
C PRO A 148 18.86 -4.68 0.54
N LEU A 149 17.89 -4.81 -0.36
CA LEU A 149 18.16 -4.88 -1.79
C LEU A 149 18.79 -3.54 -2.25
N PRO A 150 19.73 -3.57 -3.21
CA PRO A 150 20.24 -2.34 -3.81
C PRO A 150 19.08 -1.55 -4.41
N SER A 151 19.27 -0.24 -4.63
CA SER A 151 18.24 0.56 -5.29
C SER A 151 17.86 -0.07 -6.64
N SER A 152 16.59 0.08 -7.01
CA SER A 152 16.03 -0.27 -8.33
C SER A 152 17.00 0.09 -9.47
N VAL A 153 17.53 1.31 -9.45
CA VAL A 153 18.51 1.83 -10.41
C VAL A 153 19.81 1.02 -10.39
N THR A 154 20.42 0.80 -9.22
CA THR A 154 21.67 0.04 -9.11
C THR A 154 21.46 -1.40 -9.59
N SER A 155 20.33 -2.01 -9.23
CA SER A 155 20.00 -3.36 -9.67
C SER A 155 19.82 -3.46 -11.18
N ALA A 156 19.27 -2.42 -11.83
CA ALA A 156 19.15 -2.36 -13.27
C ALA A 156 20.51 -2.21 -13.98
N TYR A 157 21.43 -1.41 -13.43
CA TYR A 157 22.81 -1.33 -13.94
C TYR A 157 23.55 -2.66 -13.83
N LEU A 158 23.44 -3.33 -12.67
CA LEU A 158 24.05 -4.65 -12.46
C LEU A 158 23.45 -5.69 -13.41
N LEU A 159 22.12 -5.73 -13.53
CA LEU A 159 21.42 -6.68 -14.39
C LEU A 159 21.68 -6.41 -15.88
N GLY A 160 21.60 -5.15 -16.32
CA GLY A 160 21.89 -4.75 -17.70
C GLY A 160 23.33 -5.02 -18.08
N GLY A 161 24.29 -4.66 -17.20
CA GLY A 161 25.70 -4.97 -17.39
C GLY A 161 25.96 -6.49 -17.46
N PHE A 162 25.30 -7.27 -16.60
CA PHE A 162 25.38 -8.72 -16.64
C PHE A 162 24.81 -9.31 -17.94
N LEU A 163 23.68 -8.78 -18.45
CA LEU A 163 23.11 -9.19 -19.73
C LEU A 163 24.05 -8.87 -20.91
N HIS A 164 24.68 -7.70 -20.92
CA HIS A 164 25.72 -7.36 -21.90
C HIS A 164 26.92 -8.30 -21.80
N PHE A 165 27.39 -8.58 -20.58
CA PHE A 165 28.51 -9.48 -20.34
C PHE A 165 28.21 -10.91 -20.84
N LEU A 166 27.03 -11.44 -20.52
CA LEU A 166 26.59 -12.75 -21.02
C LEU A 166 26.53 -12.76 -22.56
N HIS A 167 25.98 -11.72 -23.18
CA HIS A 167 25.96 -11.62 -24.64
C HIS A 167 27.37 -11.58 -25.23
N LEU A 168 28.30 -10.85 -24.60
CA LEU A 168 29.69 -10.82 -25.00
C LEU A 168 30.33 -12.21 -24.89
N CYS A 169 30.14 -12.94 -23.80
CA CYS A 169 30.63 -14.31 -23.65
C CYS A 169 30.10 -15.24 -24.74
N VAL A 170 28.81 -15.14 -25.07
CA VAL A 170 28.19 -15.89 -26.17
C VAL A 170 28.82 -15.53 -27.52
N ARG A 171 29.13 -14.25 -27.76
CA ARG A 171 29.78 -13.80 -29.00
C ARG A 171 31.22 -14.28 -29.10
N VAL A 172 32.01 -14.16 -28.03
CA VAL A 172 33.40 -14.66 -28.00
C VAL A 172 33.42 -16.17 -28.28
N ALA A 173 32.53 -16.94 -27.64
CA ALA A 173 32.40 -18.37 -27.86
C ALA A 173 31.98 -18.75 -29.30
N ARG A 174 31.28 -17.86 -30.01
CA ARG A 174 30.94 -18.05 -31.43
C ARG A 174 32.11 -17.73 -32.35
N ILE A 175 32.78 -16.60 -32.11
CA ILE A 175 33.92 -16.17 -32.94
C ILE A 175 35.03 -17.21 -32.85
N SER A 176 35.30 -17.76 -31.67
CA SER A 176 36.29 -18.83 -31.49
C SER A 176 35.94 -20.16 -32.18
N ARG A 177 34.71 -20.30 -32.70
CA ARG A 177 34.27 -21.49 -33.45
C ARG A 177 34.25 -21.28 -34.95
N VAL A 178 34.43 -20.04 -35.43
CA VAL A 178 34.58 -19.80 -36.87
C VAL A 178 35.95 -20.39 -37.27
N PRO A 179 35.99 -21.42 -38.12
CA PRO A 179 37.26 -21.96 -38.60
C PRO A 179 37.98 -20.85 -39.37
N ASP A 180 39.29 -20.70 -39.17
CA ASP A 180 40.10 -19.80 -39.99
C ASP A 180 40.08 -20.32 -41.43
N SER A 181 39.22 -19.75 -42.27
CA SER A 181 39.05 -20.11 -43.68
C SER A 181 40.28 -19.79 -44.55
N ASP A 182 41.37 -19.34 -43.94
CA ASP A 182 42.67 -19.06 -44.57
C ASP A 182 43.59 -20.30 -44.61
N LEU A 183 43.12 -21.46 -44.13
CA LEU A 183 43.82 -22.73 -44.25
C LEU A 183 43.30 -23.49 -45.49
N GLY A 184 44.22 -23.83 -46.39
CA GLY A 184 43.93 -24.29 -47.75
C GLY A 184 43.05 -25.53 -47.89
N TRP A 185 42.78 -25.90 -49.14
CA TRP A 185 41.90 -26.98 -49.63
C TRP A 185 42.01 -28.37 -48.95
N GLU A 186 43.00 -28.58 -48.09
CA GLU A 186 43.26 -29.81 -47.35
C GLU A 186 42.30 -30.02 -46.15
N ASP A 187 41.76 -28.95 -45.55
CA ASP A 187 40.86 -29.04 -44.37
C ASP A 187 39.37 -29.21 -44.74
N MET A 188 39.02 -29.08 -46.02
CA MET A 188 37.64 -29.23 -46.53
C MET A 188 37.06 -30.65 -46.29
N TYR A 189 37.94 -31.65 -46.12
CA TYR A 189 37.55 -33.03 -45.81
C TYR A 189 37.28 -33.27 -44.31
N ARG A 190 37.61 -32.33 -43.43
CA ARG A 190 37.45 -32.43 -41.97
C ARG A 190 36.41 -31.47 -41.39
N GLU A 191 35.64 -30.76 -42.23
CA GLU A 191 34.65 -29.72 -41.85
C GLU A 191 33.52 -30.17 -40.90
N GLY A 192 33.44 -31.45 -40.52
CA GLY A 192 32.51 -31.96 -39.52
C GLY A 192 33.15 -32.58 -38.27
N GLU A 193 34.48 -32.67 -38.20
CA GLU A 193 35.18 -33.38 -37.13
C GLU A 193 35.44 -32.46 -35.93
N GLY A 194 34.37 -32.14 -35.20
CA GLY A 194 34.42 -31.26 -34.02
C GLY A 194 33.17 -30.43 -33.80
N ASP A 195 32.22 -30.47 -34.74
CA ASP A 195 30.99 -29.70 -34.61
C ASP A 195 30.07 -30.35 -33.58
N SER A 196 29.73 -29.59 -32.53
CA SER A 196 28.84 -30.08 -31.48
C SER A 196 27.44 -30.24 -32.06
N TRP A 197 26.81 -31.40 -31.86
CA TRP A 197 25.41 -31.65 -32.21
C TRP A 197 24.44 -30.61 -31.60
N PHE A 198 24.88 -29.88 -30.57
CA PHE A 198 24.14 -28.80 -29.95
C PHE A 198 25.01 -27.56 -29.71
N ASP A 199 24.59 -26.43 -30.28
CA ASP A 199 25.20 -25.13 -30.04
C ASP A 199 24.46 -24.34 -28.94
N TRP A 200 25.03 -24.29 -27.74
CA TRP A 200 24.51 -23.52 -26.60
C TRP A 200 24.41 -22.01 -26.85
N THR A 201 25.09 -21.47 -27.85
CA THR A 201 25.10 -20.02 -28.09
C THR A 201 23.79 -19.51 -28.70
N ILE A 202 23.11 -20.31 -29.53
CA ILE A 202 21.80 -20.01 -30.12
C ILE A 202 20.71 -19.84 -29.04
N PRO A 203 20.44 -20.86 -28.18
CA PRO A 203 19.39 -20.75 -27.16
C PRO A 203 19.71 -19.68 -26.13
N THR A 204 20.99 -19.47 -25.80
CA THR A 204 21.38 -18.41 -24.87
C THR A 204 21.07 -17.03 -25.48
N ALA A 205 21.45 -16.78 -26.74
CA ALA A 205 21.11 -15.52 -27.42
C ALA A 205 19.60 -15.29 -27.56
N THR A 206 18.82 -16.34 -27.85
CA THR A 206 17.35 -16.22 -27.93
C THR A 206 16.72 -15.96 -26.56
N ILE A 207 17.23 -16.56 -25.48
CA ILE A 207 16.82 -16.25 -24.11
C ILE A 207 17.15 -14.79 -23.76
N LEU A 208 18.34 -14.30 -24.07
CA LEU A 208 18.71 -12.92 -23.81
C LEU A 208 17.88 -11.91 -24.63
N PHE A 209 17.57 -12.23 -25.89
CA PHE A 209 16.68 -11.42 -26.71
C PHE A 209 15.25 -11.42 -26.17
N SER A 210 14.71 -12.60 -25.86
CA SER A 210 13.36 -12.71 -25.28
C SER A 210 13.25 -12.03 -23.93
N ALA A 211 14.28 -12.07 -23.07
CA ALA A 211 14.32 -11.31 -21.83
C ALA A 211 14.23 -9.79 -22.07
N ALA A 212 14.93 -9.25 -23.08
CA ALA A 212 14.84 -7.84 -23.45
C ALA A 212 13.44 -7.46 -23.96
N VAL A 213 12.84 -8.33 -24.79
CA VAL A 213 11.48 -8.15 -25.31
C VAL A 213 10.46 -8.20 -24.17
N LEU A 214 10.56 -9.18 -23.27
CA LEU A 214 9.67 -9.30 -22.10
C LEU A 214 9.79 -8.09 -21.17
N ASN A 215 10.99 -7.59 -20.90
CA ASN A 215 11.17 -6.35 -20.14
C ASN A 215 10.51 -5.15 -20.84
N THR A 216 10.64 -5.06 -22.16
CA THR A 216 10.02 -3.98 -22.95
C THR A 216 8.49 -4.08 -22.92
N LEU A 217 7.94 -5.28 -23.11
CA LEU A 217 6.49 -5.51 -23.02
C LEU A 217 5.98 -5.21 -21.62
N TYR A 218 6.71 -5.64 -20.57
CA TYR A 218 6.34 -5.36 -19.19
C TYR A 218 6.37 -3.85 -18.90
N LEU A 219 7.40 -3.13 -19.37
CA LEU A 219 7.50 -1.69 -19.23
C LEU A 219 6.29 -0.98 -19.85
N PHE A 220 5.88 -1.33 -21.07
CA PHE A 220 4.76 -0.67 -21.76
C PHE A 220 3.37 -1.13 -21.29
N THR A 221 3.26 -2.34 -20.74
CA THR A 221 1.98 -2.85 -20.19
C THR A 221 1.76 -2.45 -18.74
N ARG A 222 2.75 -1.86 -18.07
CA ARG A 222 2.64 -1.41 -16.69
C ARG A 222 1.87 -0.09 -16.58
N THR A 223 0.59 -0.21 -16.28
CA THR A 223 -0.32 0.90 -16.08
C THR A 223 -0.92 0.89 -14.67
N ARG A 224 -1.40 2.06 -14.23
CA ARG A 224 -2.17 2.23 -12.98
C ARG A 224 -3.50 2.85 -13.31
N ILE A 225 -4.54 2.32 -12.65
CA ILE A 225 -5.91 2.79 -12.82
C ILE A 225 -6.21 3.83 -11.74
N TYR A 226 -6.58 5.03 -12.17
CA TYR A 226 -7.05 6.12 -11.31
C TYR A 226 -8.56 6.29 -11.49
N GLN A 227 -9.28 6.54 -10.41
CA GLN A 227 -10.72 6.77 -10.43
C GLN A 227 -10.99 8.23 -10.13
N LEU A 228 -11.66 8.93 -11.04
CA LEU A 228 -11.99 10.34 -10.93
C LEU A 228 -13.44 10.42 -10.46
N THR A 229 -13.62 10.70 -9.17
CA THR A 229 -14.93 10.57 -8.52
C THR A 229 -15.84 11.76 -8.77
N LEU A 230 -15.26 12.93 -9.00
CA LEU A 230 -15.99 14.19 -9.09
C LEU A 230 -16.05 14.77 -10.52
N ALA A 231 -15.18 14.31 -11.41
CA ALA A 231 -15.18 14.68 -12.83
C ALA A 231 -16.54 14.45 -13.50
N SER A 232 -17.21 15.54 -13.89
CA SER A 232 -18.44 15.52 -14.69
C SER A 232 -18.15 15.41 -16.19
N ASP A 233 -17.09 16.06 -16.64
CA ASP A 233 -16.77 16.22 -18.05
C ASP A 233 -15.89 15.05 -18.54
N PRO A 234 -16.08 14.58 -19.78
CA PRO A 234 -15.24 13.53 -20.33
C PRO A 234 -13.79 13.97 -20.43
N VAL A 235 -12.93 13.35 -19.62
CA VAL A 235 -11.48 13.47 -19.74
C VAL A 235 -11.00 13.15 -21.16
N SER A 236 -10.17 14.05 -21.71
CA SER A 236 -9.67 14.06 -23.09
C SER A 236 -8.50 13.09 -23.36
N SER A 237 -8.41 11.98 -22.62
CA SER A 237 -7.37 10.95 -22.80
C SER A 237 -7.93 9.70 -23.48
N PRO A 238 -7.21 9.09 -24.44
CA PRO A 238 -7.62 7.82 -25.06
C PRO A 238 -7.69 6.66 -24.07
N HIS A 239 -7.01 6.77 -22.91
CA HIS A 239 -7.02 5.77 -21.85
C HIS A 239 -8.10 6.03 -20.78
N ALA A 240 -9.02 6.97 -21.04
CA ALA A 240 -10.15 7.24 -20.16
C ALA A 240 -11.36 6.37 -20.54
N ALA A 241 -11.98 5.73 -19.55
CA ALA A 241 -13.17 4.90 -19.73
C ALA A 241 -14.18 5.15 -18.61
N TYR A 242 -15.47 5.13 -18.94
CA TYR A 242 -16.53 5.20 -17.93
C TYR A 242 -16.82 3.81 -17.37
N VAL A 243 -16.73 3.68 -16.05
CA VAL A 243 -16.98 2.42 -15.34
C VAL A 243 -18.05 2.63 -14.28
N SER A 244 -18.98 1.69 -14.18
CA SER A 244 -19.99 1.70 -13.12
C SER A 244 -19.33 1.58 -11.75
N ARG A 245 -19.66 2.49 -10.82
CA ARG A 245 -19.20 2.41 -9.43
C ARG A 245 -19.65 1.08 -8.83
N PRO A 246 -18.71 0.23 -8.33
CA PRO A 246 -19.09 -0.92 -7.52
C PRO A 246 -19.84 -0.38 -6.30
N ARG A 247 -21.08 -0.82 -6.10
CA ARG A 247 -21.86 -0.41 -4.93
C ARG A 247 -21.04 -0.79 -3.70
N VAL A 248 -20.54 0.22 -2.97
CA VAL A 248 -20.03 -0.01 -1.62
C VAL A 248 -21.19 -0.68 -0.90
N VAL A 249 -21.01 -1.93 -0.50
CA VAL A 249 -21.94 -2.59 0.41
C VAL A 249 -21.92 -1.72 1.64
N ARG A 250 -22.93 -0.83 1.74
CA ARG A 250 -23.27 -0.15 2.99
C ARG A 250 -23.28 -1.27 4.04
N PRO A 251 -22.59 -1.13 5.19
CA PRO A 251 -22.63 -2.16 6.21
C PRO A 251 -24.09 -2.51 6.40
N GLN A 252 -24.42 -3.73 5.99
CA GLN A 252 -25.76 -4.24 6.01
C GLN A 252 -26.17 -4.19 7.47
N ASP A 253 -27.30 -3.54 7.78
CA ASP A 253 -27.88 -3.60 9.13
C ASP A 253 -27.76 -5.05 9.61
N ASP A 254 -27.15 -5.24 10.79
CA ASP A 254 -26.62 -6.50 11.33
C ASP A 254 -27.68 -7.62 11.55
N ASN A 255 -28.84 -7.54 10.91
CA ASN A 255 -29.99 -8.42 11.09
C ASN A 255 -30.15 -9.53 10.04
N GLU A 256 -29.21 -9.72 9.10
CA GLU A 256 -29.22 -10.91 8.24
C GLU A 256 -28.11 -11.89 8.64
N PRO A 257 -28.45 -13.15 9.01
CA PRO A 257 -27.43 -14.12 9.37
C PRO A 257 -26.56 -14.45 8.15
N PRO A 258 -25.23 -14.52 8.31
CA PRO A 258 -24.32 -14.84 7.21
C PRO A 258 -24.63 -16.26 6.73
N ARG A 259 -25.19 -16.38 5.52
CA ARG A 259 -25.35 -17.67 4.83
C ARG A 259 -23.97 -18.22 4.47
N ARG A 260 -23.33 -18.87 5.44
CA ARG A 260 -22.06 -19.58 5.30
C ARG A 260 -22.31 -20.84 4.46
N ARG A 261 -22.37 -20.68 3.14
CA ARG A 261 -22.50 -21.80 2.20
C ARG A 261 -21.12 -22.43 2.05
N ILE A 262 -20.88 -23.51 2.80
CA ILE A 262 -19.64 -24.30 2.73
C ILE A 262 -19.53 -24.90 1.32
N GLN A 263 -18.65 -24.34 0.49
CA GLN A 263 -18.40 -24.75 -0.89
C GLN A 263 -17.14 -25.60 -0.97
N LEU A 264 -17.24 -26.88 -0.63
CA LEU A 264 -16.15 -27.86 -0.88
C LEU A 264 -16.49 -28.90 -1.97
N GLY A 265 -17.70 -28.84 -2.55
CA GLY A 265 -18.08 -29.57 -3.78
C GLY A 265 -18.26 -28.70 -5.03
N SER A 266 -17.89 -27.41 -4.94
CA SER A 266 -18.33 -26.38 -5.89
C SER A 266 -17.49 -26.25 -7.16
N LEU A 267 -16.25 -26.74 -7.21
CA LEU A 267 -15.39 -26.52 -8.38
C LEU A 267 -15.79 -27.43 -9.55
N ALA A 268 -16.01 -28.72 -9.32
CA ALA A 268 -16.44 -29.64 -10.38
C ALA A 268 -17.83 -29.28 -10.91
N LEU A 269 -18.78 -28.96 -10.03
CA LEU A 269 -20.13 -28.56 -10.44
C LEU A 269 -20.15 -27.16 -11.10
N SER A 270 -19.29 -26.24 -10.66
CA SER A 270 -19.10 -24.95 -11.32
C SER A 270 -18.49 -25.13 -12.70
N LEU A 271 -17.40 -25.91 -12.83
CA LEU A 271 -16.78 -26.24 -14.12
C LEU A 271 -17.78 -26.90 -15.07
N LEU A 272 -18.57 -27.86 -14.60
CA LEU A 272 -19.63 -28.51 -15.39
C LEU A 272 -20.71 -27.51 -15.82
N SER A 273 -21.10 -26.58 -14.93
CA SER A 273 -22.05 -25.52 -15.27
C SER A 273 -21.47 -24.50 -16.27
N HIS A 274 -20.17 -24.21 -16.20
CA HIS A 274 -19.47 -23.33 -17.14
C HIS A 274 -19.32 -24.01 -18.50
N LEU A 275 -18.99 -25.31 -18.53
CA LEU A 275 -18.90 -26.12 -19.74
C LEU A 275 -20.27 -26.25 -20.41
N GLY A 276 -21.33 -26.52 -19.65
CA GLY A 276 -22.70 -26.58 -20.17
C GLY A 276 -23.19 -25.24 -20.72
N ARG A 277 -22.80 -24.12 -20.10
CA ARG A 277 -23.07 -22.77 -20.63
C ARG A 277 -22.27 -22.48 -21.90
N ALA A 278 -21.01 -22.87 -21.96
CA ALA A 278 -20.17 -22.72 -23.14
C ALA A 278 -20.72 -23.55 -24.32
N LEU A 279 -21.16 -24.78 -24.05
CA LEU A 279 -21.83 -25.65 -25.02
C LEU A 279 -23.16 -25.05 -25.51
N MET A 280 -23.96 -24.50 -24.62
CA MET A 280 -25.20 -23.81 -25.03
C MET A 280 -24.90 -22.55 -25.85
N LEU A 281 -23.85 -21.80 -25.53
CA LEU A 281 -23.41 -20.66 -26.32
C LEU A 281 -22.86 -21.07 -27.69
N SER A 282 -22.12 -22.18 -27.78
CA SER A 282 -21.60 -22.69 -29.05
C SER A 282 -22.72 -23.24 -29.94
N ILE A 283 -23.70 -23.97 -29.39
CA ILE A 283 -24.91 -24.41 -30.11
C ILE A 283 -25.70 -23.21 -30.61
N ARG A 284 -25.86 -22.19 -29.77
CA ARG A 284 -26.62 -20.99 -30.11
C ARG A 284 -25.91 -20.12 -31.16
N PHE A 285 -24.57 -20.10 -31.15
CA PHE A 285 -23.72 -19.52 -32.19
C PHE A 285 -23.83 -20.27 -33.52
N LEU A 286 -23.73 -21.60 -33.49
CA LEU A 286 -23.89 -22.46 -34.67
C LEU A 286 -25.27 -22.34 -35.32
N LEU A 287 -26.32 -22.16 -34.51
CA LEU A 287 -27.70 -21.97 -34.96
C LEU A 287 -28.08 -20.51 -35.23
N ASN A 288 -27.11 -19.57 -35.17
CA ASN A 288 -27.29 -18.13 -35.35
C ASN A 288 -28.48 -17.54 -34.55
N LEU A 289 -28.70 -18.05 -33.34
CA LEU A 289 -29.79 -17.64 -32.46
C LEU A 289 -29.36 -16.40 -31.66
N SER A 290 -30.14 -15.32 -31.74
CA SER A 290 -29.84 -14.09 -31.01
C SER A 290 -29.76 -14.29 -29.48
N PRO A 291 -28.87 -13.55 -28.78
CA PRO A 291 -28.77 -13.61 -27.33
C PRO A 291 -30.08 -13.13 -26.66
N PRO A 292 -30.43 -13.67 -25.48
CA PRO A 292 -31.68 -13.33 -24.80
C PRO A 292 -31.71 -11.87 -24.35
N LYS A 293 -32.61 -11.07 -24.95
CA LYS A 293 -32.83 -9.64 -24.66
C LYS A 293 -33.19 -9.35 -23.19
N ALA A 294 -33.80 -10.31 -22.50
CA ALA A 294 -34.18 -10.19 -21.08
C ALA A 294 -32.97 -10.03 -20.14
N ARG A 295 -31.82 -10.66 -20.46
CA ARG A 295 -30.60 -10.53 -19.65
C ARG A 295 -29.97 -9.15 -19.78
N GLU A 296 -30.10 -8.54 -20.95
CA GLU A 296 -29.62 -7.18 -21.22
C GLU A 296 -30.44 -6.14 -20.46
N GLN A 297 -31.76 -6.36 -20.34
CA GLN A 297 -32.67 -5.48 -19.59
C GLN A 297 -32.50 -5.62 -18.06
N THR A 298 -32.27 -6.82 -17.53
CA THR A 298 -31.98 -6.99 -16.09
C THR A 298 -30.61 -6.39 -15.71
N ILE A 299 -29.60 -6.50 -16.58
CA ILE A 299 -28.29 -5.87 -16.36
C ILE A 299 -28.40 -4.34 -16.48
N ARG A 300 -29.15 -3.80 -17.45
CA ARG A 300 -29.34 -2.34 -17.58
C ARG A 300 -30.24 -1.74 -16.49
N GLY A 301 -31.28 -2.46 -16.05
CA GLY A 301 -32.28 -1.97 -15.08
C GLY A 301 -31.82 -1.99 -13.61
N ILE A 302 -30.84 -2.83 -13.26
CA ILE A 302 -30.23 -2.85 -11.91
C ILE A 302 -29.10 -1.79 -11.79
N ASN A 303 -28.65 -1.23 -12.92
CA ASN A 303 -27.49 -0.36 -13.03
C ASN A 303 -27.83 1.13 -13.16
N SER A 304 -28.71 1.68 -12.30
CA SER A 304 -28.63 3.13 -11.97
C SER A 304 -27.42 3.42 -11.06
N THR A 305 -26.30 2.73 -11.33
CA THR A 305 -25.02 2.93 -10.69
C THR A 305 -24.43 4.22 -11.23
N GLU A 306 -24.11 5.15 -10.34
CA GLU A 306 -23.24 6.28 -10.61
C GLU A 306 -22.05 5.82 -11.48
N ARG A 307 -21.91 6.41 -12.67
CA ARG A 307 -20.79 6.11 -13.57
C ARG A 307 -19.62 7.00 -13.14
N ILE A 308 -18.50 6.36 -12.80
CA ILE A 308 -17.27 7.05 -12.44
C ILE A 308 -16.32 6.95 -13.63
N GLN A 309 -15.59 8.02 -13.91
CA GLN A 309 -14.57 7.97 -14.93
C GLN A 309 -13.29 7.33 -14.38
N GLN A 310 -12.74 6.37 -15.12
CA GLN A 310 -11.47 5.74 -14.82
C GLN A 310 -10.44 6.16 -15.86
N LEU A 311 -9.23 6.46 -15.41
CA LEU A 311 -8.11 6.83 -16.25
C LEU A 311 -6.98 5.83 -16.02
N GLU A 312 -6.61 5.09 -17.06
CA GLU A 312 -5.46 4.21 -17.05
C GLU A 312 -4.20 5.00 -17.44
N VAL A 313 -3.26 5.13 -16.50
CA VAL A 313 -2.04 5.92 -16.70
C VAL A 313 -0.84 5.01 -16.72
N TRP A 314 -0.01 5.15 -17.75
CA TRP A 314 1.26 4.46 -17.85
C TRP A 314 2.19 4.84 -16.69
N THR A 315 2.70 3.87 -15.93
CA THR A 315 3.61 4.16 -14.82
C THR A 315 4.86 3.30 -14.95
N PRO A 316 5.91 3.80 -15.63
CA PRO A 316 7.13 3.04 -15.81
C PRO A 316 7.78 2.76 -14.46
N GLY A 317 8.17 1.52 -14.22
CA GLY A 317 9.01 1.16 -13.09
C GLY A 317 10.39 1.78 -13.23
N GLU A 318 10.99 2.20 -12.12
CA GLU A 318 12.35 2.73 -12.13
C GLU A 318 13.37 1.68 -12.59
N LEU A 319 13.21 0.41 -12.15
CA LEU A 319 14.05 -0.70 -12.60
C LEU A 319 13.84 -1.00 -14.09
N GLU A 320 12.61 -1.15 -14.54
CA GLU A 320 12.31 -1.53 -15.93
C GLU A 320 12.73 -0.48 -16.94
N SER A 321 12.50 0.79 -16.62
CA SER A 321 12.86 1.93 -17.48
C SER A 321 14.38 2.08 -17.58
N THR A 322 15.10 1.95 -16.46
CA THR A 322 16.57 1.99 -16.47
C THR A 322 17.15 0.76 -17.16
N LEU A 323 16.60 -0.44 -16.92
CA LEU A 323 17.01 -1.66 -17.61
C LEU A 323 16.75 -1.59 -19.11
N PHE A 324 15.61 -1.04 -19.54
CA PHE A 324 15.30 -0.81 -20.94
C PHE A 324 16.26 0.20 -21.59
N ALA A 325 16.69 1.23 -20.86
CA ALA A 325 17.66 2.20 -21.36
C ALA A 325 19.05 1.57 -21.56
N ILE A 326 19.47 0.68 -20.66
CA ILE A 326 20.79 0.02 -20.70
C ILE A 326 20.79 -1.14 -21.69
N TYR A 327 19.78 -2.00 -21.62
CA TYR A 327 19.68 -3.23 -22.39
C TYR A 327 18.28 -3.38 -23.00
N SER A 328 18.08 -2.71 -24.13
CA SER A 328 16.86 -2.81 -24.94
C SER A 328 16.92 -3.97 -25.95
N PRO A 329 15.79 -4.37 -26.58
CA PRO A 329 15.78 -5.37 -27.65
C PRO A 329 16.72 -5.01 -28.81
N VAL A 330 16.92 -3.71 -29.07
CA VAL A 330 17.90 -3.23 -30.06
C VAL A 330 19.32 -3.62 -29.67
N HIS A 331 19.70 -3.50 -28.40
CA HIS A 331 21.06 -3.87 -27.96
C HIS A 331 21.32 -5.36 -28.15
N ALA A 332 20.31 -6.19 -27.89
CA ALA A 332 20.38 -7.63 -28.16
C ALA A 332 20.53 -7.93 -29.67
N LEU A 333 19.82 -7.20 -30.55
CA LEU A 333 20.02 -7.30 -32.00
C LEU A 333 21.38 -6.75 -32.45
N LEU A 334 21.88 -5.69 -31.82
CA LEU A 334 23.18 -5.12 -32.15
C LEU A 334 24.30 -6.14 -31.91
N TRP A 335 24.23 -6.90 -30.82
CA TRP A 335 25.16 -8.00 -30.57
C TRP A 335 25.13 -9.07 -31.66
N THR A 336 23.99 -9.33 -32.30
CA THR A 336 23.94 -10.31 -33.40
C THR A 336 24.59 -9.77 -34.68
N ALA A 337 24.52 -8.46 -34.91
CA ALA A 337 25.01 -7.77 -36.09
C ALA A 337 26.53 -7.48 -36.10
N VAL A 338 27.27 -7.75 -35.01
CA VAL A 338 28.75 -7.58 -34.95
C VAL A 338 29.47 -8.68 -35.77
N THR A 339 29.27 -8.71 -37.08
CA THR A 339 29.90 -9.65 -38.03
C THR A 339 30.33 -8.91 -39.30
N SER A 340 31.25 -9.48 -40.08
CA SER A 340 32.03 -8.79 -41.13
C SER A 340 31.24 -8.37 -42.38
N ALA A 341 29.97 -8.77 -42.56
CA ALA A 341 29.09 -8.17 -43.58
C ALA A 341 27.61 -8.54 -43.34
N ASN A 342 26.87 -7.75 -42.56
CA ASN A 342 25.43 -7.97 -42.38
C ASN A 342 24.58 -6.69 -42.50
N TRP A 343 24.62 -6.08 -43.68
CA TRP A 343 23.89 -4.85 -43.99
C TRP A 343 22.37 -4.99 -43.82
N MET A 344 21.81 -6.18 -44.09
CA MET A 344 20.37 -6.43 -43.92
C MET A 344 19.94 -6.37 -42.44
N LEU A 345 20.70 -6.98 -41.52
CA LEU A 345 20.43 -6.85 -40.09
C LEU A 345 20.60 -5.40 -39.61
N ILE A 346 21.57 -4.66 -40.14
CA ILE A 346 21.77 -3.25 -39.80
C ILE A 346 20.56 -2.40 -40.21
N CYS A 347 19.98 -2.62 -41.40
CA CYS A 347 18.74 -1.96 -41.81
C CYS A 347 17.57 -2.28 -40.87
N CYS A 348 17.42 -3.54 -40.45
CA CYS A 348 16.42 -3.94 -39.47
C CYS A 348 16.65 -3.27 -38.10
N ILE A 349 17.90 -3.16 -37.66
CA ILE A 349 18.26 -2.47 -36.41
C ILE A 349 17.90 -0.99 -36.48
N MET A 350 18.20 -0.30 -37.59
CA MET A 350 17.80 1.10 -37.78
C MET A 350 16.28 1.30 -37.72
N GLY A 351 15.52 0.39 -38.35
CA GLY A 351 14.07 0.39 -38.27
C GLY A 351 13.56 0.17 -36.84
N THR A 352 14.09 -0.83 -36.14
CA THR A 352 13.71 -1.12 -34.74
C THR A 352 14.08 -0.01 -33.77
N VAL A 353 15.24 0.65 -33.92
CA VAL A 353 15.61 1.86 -33.15
C VAL A 353 14.58 2.96 -33.36
N SER A 354 14.20 3.21 -34.62
CA SER A 354 13.23 4.26 -34.96
C SER A 354 11.86 3.98 -34.32
N VAL A 355 11.39 2.73 -34.40
CA VAL A 355 10.13 2.29 -33.74
C VAL A 355 10.24 2.38 -32.22
N GLN A 356 11.34 1.92 -31.63
CA GLN A 356 11.59 1.95 -30.19
C GLN A 356 11.54 3.38 -29.65
N MET A 357 12.28 4.31 -30.29
CA MET A 357 12.33 5.71 -29.89
C MET A 357 10.94 6.36 -30.04
N ARG A 358 10.27 6.12 -31.17
CA ARG A 358 8.94 6.68 -31.42
C ARG A 358 7.91 6.22 -30.39
N ALA A 359 7.91 4.93 -30.04
CA ALA A 359 7.03 4.36 -29.03
C ALA A 359 7.28 5.00 -27.64
N MET A 360 8.55 5.13 -27.25
CA MET A 360 8.93 5.77 -25.98
C MET A 360 8.50 7.24 -25.93
N THR A 361 8.74 8.01 -26.99
CA THR A 361 8.32 9.43 -27.06
C THR A 361 6.80 9.57 -26.95
N ARG A 362 6.03 8.74 -27.68
CA ARG A 362 4.56 8.78 -27.64
C ARG A 362 4.02 8.42 -26.26
N ALA A 363 4.55 7.37 -25.63
CA ALA A 363 4.17 6.96 -24.29
C ALA A 363 4.47 8.06 -23.25
N TYR A 364 5.59 8.76 -23.40
CA TYR A 364 5.95 9.87 -22.52
C TYR A 364 5.06 11.11 -22.74
N GLU A 365 4.74 11.46 -23.99
CA GLU A 365 3.79 12.53 -24.33
C GLU A 365 2.40 12.25 -23.71
N THR A 366 1.91 11.01 -23.79
CA THR A 366 0.63 10.62 -23.18
C THR A 366 0.70 10.69 -21.66
N LEU A 367 1.81 10.21 -21.05
CA LEU A 367 2.00 10.26 -19.61
C LEU A 367 1.97 11.69 -19.04
N LEU A 368 2.60 12.64 -19.73
CA LEU A 368 2.59 14.04 -19.30
C LEU A 368 1.17 14.63 -19.32
N LYS A 369 0.39 14.33 -20.37
CA LYS A 369 -1.01 14.75 -20.48
C LYS A 369 -1.86 14.14 -19.36
N ASP A 370 -1.74 12.84 -19.16
CA ASP A 370 -2.51 12.10 -18.15
C ASP A 370 -2.17 12.58 -16.73
N ARG A 371 -0.88 12.89 -16.45
CA ARG A 371 -0.48 13.47 -15.16
C ARG A 371 -1.00 14.87 -14.92
N ALA A 372 -1.05 15.72 -15.95
CA ALA A 372 -1.63 17.05 -15.83
C ALA A 372 -3.12 16.98 -15.50
N ILE A 373 -3.84 16.04 -16.14
CA ILE A 373 -5.27 15.80 -15.87
C ILE A 373 -5.47 15.32 -14.43
N ILE A 374 -4.69 14.33 -13.97
CA ILE A 374 -4.78 13.86 -12.58
C ILE A 374 -4.49 14.98 -11.60
N ALA A 375 -3.46 15.79 -11.84
CA ALA A 375 -3.12 16.89 -10.93
C ALA A 375 -4.24 17.94 -10.85
N ALA A 376 -4.86 18.28 -11.98
CA ALA A 376 -5.99 19.20 -12.02
C ALA A 376 -7.21 18.63 -11.28
N GLU A 377 -7.54 17.36 -11.51
CA GLU A 377 -8.68 16.71 -10.85
C GLU A 377 -8.44 16.53 -9.35
N VAL A 378 -7.23 16.17 -8.94
CA VAL A 378 -6.89 16.05 -7.51
C VAL A 378 -7.05 17.39 -6.80
N LEU A 379 -6.63 18.50 -7.44
CA LEU A 379 -6.82 19.83 -6.88
C LEU A 379 -8.31 20.19 -6.80
N HIS A 380 -9.07 19.91 -7.86
CA HIS A 380 -10.52 20.15 -7.89
C HIS A 380 -11.25 19.35 -6.79
N GLU A 381 -10.95 18.06 -6.66
CA GLU A 381 -11.54 17.19 -5.63
C GLU A 381 -11.13 17.64 -4.21
N TYR A 382 -9.89 18.10 -4.04
CA TYR A 382 -9.43 18.66 -2.78
C TYR A 382 -10.18 19.96 -2.41
N ASP A 383 -10.35 20.86 -3.37
CA ASP A 383 -11.04 22.13 -3.16
C ASP A 383 -12.51 21.91 -2.80
N GLU A 384 -13.21 21.06 -3.55
CA GLU A 384 -14.62 20.73 -3.31
C GLU A 384 -14.86 19.99 -1.98
N LYS A 385 -13.99 19.04 -1.62
CA LYS A 385 -14.19 18.23 -0.39
C LYS A 385 -13.67 18.89 0.87
N PHE A 386 -12.59 19.67 0.79
CA PHE A 386 -11.89 20.17 1.98
C PHE A 386 -11.81 21.69 2.07
N VAL A 387 -11.67 22.41 0.96
CA VAL A 387 -11.47 23.86 0.98
C VAL A 387 -12.81 24.59 1.03
N TYR A 388 -13.67 24.40 0.04
CA TYR A 388 -14.94 25.10 -0.08
C TYR A 388 -15.86 24.92 1.13
N PRO A 389 -16.04 23.72 1.72
CA PRO A 389 -16.86 23.58 2.91
C PRO A 389 -16.32 24.34 4.13
N ARG A 390 -15.01 24.62 4.17
CA ARG A 390 -14.35 25.35 5.27
C ARG A 390 -14.29 26.85 5.03
N VAL A 391 -14.03 27.27 3.80
CA VAL A 391 -13.89 28.68 3.40
C VAL A 391 -15.25 29.32 3.13
N MET A 392 -16.15 28.61 2.46
CA MET A 392 -17.52 29.03 2.15
C MET A 392 -18.57 28.07 2.75
N PRO A 393 -18.69 27.99 4.09
CA PRO A 393 -19.72 27.16 4.70
C PRO A 393 -21.11 27.70 4.32
N VAL A 394 -21.96 26.83 3.78
CA VAL A 394 -23.37 27.17 3.52
C VAL A 394 -24.07 27.43 4.85
N ARG A 395 -24.34 28.71 5.14
CA ARG A 395 -25.12 29.13 6.30
C ARG A 395 -26.56 29.36 5.87
N LYS A 396 -27.51 28.86 6.65
CA LYS A 396 -28.92 29.19 6.53
C LYS A 396 -29.27 30.17 7.64
N ASP A 397 -29.88 31.30 7.30
CA ASP A 397 -30.40 32.22 8.29
C ASP A 397 -31.67 31.61 8.90
N ALA A 398 -31.57 31.17 10.15
CA ALA A 398 -32.71 30.73 10.93
C ALA A 398 -33.24 31.92 11.72
N ALA A 399 -34.28 32.59 11.21
CA ALA A 399 -35.02 33.56 11.99
C ALA A 399 -35.80 32.81 13.07
N VAL A 400 -35.36 32.92 14.32
CA VAL A 400 -36.12 32.44 15.47
C VAL A 400 -37.03 33.58 15.90
N MET A 401 -38.32 33.48 15.59
CA MET A 401 -39.32 34.33 16.22
C MET A 401 -39.54 33.83 17.65
N THR A 402 -39.14 34.61 18.65
CA THR A 402 -39.66 34.46 20.00
C THR A 402 -41.08 35.02 20.00
N HIS A 403 -42.08 34.14 20.01
CA HIS A 403 -43.46 34.58 20.20
C HIS A 403 -43.58 35.23 21.60
N GLN A 404 -44.15 36.43 21.70
CA GLN A 404 -44.22 37.20 22.95
C GLN A 404 -45.14 36.58 24.02
N SER A 405 -45.77 35.42 23.74
CA SER A 405 -46.75 34.79 24.63
C SER A 405 -46.18 33.75 25.61
N GLU A 406 -44.87 33.53 25.67
CA GLU A 406 -44.25 32.70 26.72
C GLU A 406 -43.79 33.54 27.92
N MET A 407 -44.41 34.69 28.17
CA MET A 407 -44.42 35.27 29.52
C MET A 407 -45.43 34.48 30.33
N VAL A 408 -44.99 33.37 30.93
CA VAL A 408 -45.78 32.66 31.93
C VAL A 408 -45.88 33.57 33.15
N ASP A 409 -47.05 34.16 33.35
CA ASP A 409 -47.37 34.86 34.60
C ASP A 409 -47.36 33.83 35.73
N VAL A 410 -46.33 33.88 36.57
CA VAL A 410 -46.15 32.98 37.73
C VAL A 410 -47.21 33.22 38.81
N TRP A 411 -48.09 34.21 38.62
CA TRP A 411 -49.00 34.72 39.65
C TRP A 411 -50.49 34.44 39.42
N THR A 412 -50.88 33.76 38.34
CA THR A 412 -52.26 33.31 38.16
C THR A 412 -52.39 31.83 38.49
N ASN A 413 -52.66 31.53 39.77
CA ASN A 413 -53.20 30.27 40.28
C ASN A 413 -54.41 30.57 41.16
#